data_AF-A0A9P0I3M8-F1
#
_entry.id   AF-A0A9P0I3M8-F1
#
_cell.length_a   1.000
_cell.length_b   1.000
_cell.length_c   1.000
_cell.angle_alpha   90.00
_cell.angle_beta   90.00
_cell.angle_gamma   90.00
#
_symmetry.space_group_name_H-M   'P 1'
#
loop_
_entity.id
_entity.type
_entity.pdbx_description
1 polymer ?
#
loop_
_entity_poly.entity_id
_entity_poly.type
_entity_poly.pdbx_seq_one_letter_code
_entity_poly.pdbx_strand_id
1 'polypeptide(L)'
;MSILFSLLFKKLTFSSLLMLLKTRRHTKAKSVKKEGSILPISVAASEKLRTNVLSLMNIDEISLIVKQDDLILKLGSKPITKHDQDPHLSGYISQKMRELARFLIEIRKICPAIQNLTECINPIYFPKDYLWNTKSCSQNWAFP
;
A
#
# COMPACT_ATOMS: atom_id res chain seq x y z
N MET A 1 -5.55 27.33 -32.05
CA MET A 1 -6.41 26.47 -31.18
C MET A 1 -5.63 25.30 -30.55
N SER A 2 -4.32 25.40 -30.28
CA SER A 2 -3.52 24.20 -29.92
C SER A 2 -2.65 24.34 -28.66
N ILE A 3 -2.72 25.46 -27.94
CA ILE A 3 -1.88 25.71 -26.75
C ILE A 3 -2.71 25.73 -25.45
N LEU A 4 -4.00 26.11 -25.54
CA LEU A 4 -4.92 26.13 -24.39
C LEU A 4 -5.35 24.74 -23.90
N PHE A 5 -5.29 23.71 -24.75
CA PHE A 5 -5.69 22.35 -24.39
C PHE A 5 -4.64 21.64 -23.51
N SER A 6 -3.35 21.98 -23.69
CA SER A 6 -2.23 21.34 -23.00
C SER A 6 -2.06 21.79 -21.54
N LEU A 7 -2.54 23.00 -21.20
CA LEU A 7 -2.47 23.55 -19.85
C LEU A 7 -3.65 23.12 -18.96
N LEU A 8 -4.81 22.79 -19.55
CA LEU A 8 -5.94 22.25 -18.81
C LEU A 8 -5.73 20.79 -18.39
N PHE A 9 -5.03 19.99 -19.20
CA PHE A 9 -4.80 18.58 -18.90
C PHE A 9 -3.78 18.33 -17.78
N LYS A 10 -2.80 19.23 -17.58
CA LYS A 10 -1.79 19.11 -16.50
C LYS A 10 -2.28 19.61 -15.13
N LYS A 11 -3.30 20.48 -15.07
CA LYS A 11 -3.81 20.99 -13.79
C LYS A 11 -4.74 20.01 -13.08
N LEU A 12 -5.38 19.09 -13.80
CA LEU A 12 -6.40 18.21 -13.23
C LEU A 12 -5.82 16.99 -12.49
N THR A 13 -4.58 16.59 -12.75
CA THR A 13 -3.95 15.41 -12.12
C THR A 13 -3.10 15.75 -10.90
N PHE A 14 -2.54 16.97 -10.81
CA PHE A 14 -1.65 17.32 -9.70
C PHE A 14 -2.39 17.61 -8.38
N SER A 15 -3.63 18.11 -8.45
CA SER A 15 -4.48 18.35 -7.27
C SER A 15 -4.98 17.04 -6.64
N SER A 16 -5.30 16.04 -7.47
CA SER A 16 -5.75 14.72 -7.01
C SER A 16 -4.62 13.94 -6.34
N LEU A 17 -3.38 14.05 -6.86
CA LEU A 17 -2.21 13.41 -6.27
C LEU A 17 -1.76 14.07 -4.95
N LEU A 18 -1.93 15.39 -4.82
CA LEU A 18 -1.61 16.14 -3.59
C LEU A 18 -2.66 15.92 -2.48
N MET A 19 -3.92 15.67 -2.84
CA MET A 19 -4.98 15.23 -1.91
C MET A 19 -4.70 13.85 -1.30
N LEU A 20 -3.96 12.98 -1.99
CA LEU A 20 -3.62 11.64 -1.49
C LEU A 20 -2.44 11.63 -0.50
N LEU A 21 -1.55 12.62 -0.53
CA LEU A 21 -0.41 12.72 0.40
C LEU A 21 -0.64 13.71 1.55
N LYS A 22 -1.64 14.58 1.46
CA LYS A 22 -1.87 15.63 2.45
C LYS A 22 -3.20 15.44 3.18
N THR A 23 -3.21 14.59 4.21
CA THR A 23 -3.63 14.96 5.58
C THR A 23 -3.79 13.74 6.50
N ARG A 24 -2.99 13.70 7.57
CA ARG A 24 -3.49 13.36 8.91
C ARG A 24 -2.84 14.29 9.92
N ARG A 25 -3.56 15.35 10.30
CA ARG A 25 -3.30 16.03 11.58
C ARG A 25 -3.76 15.08 12.66
N HIS A 26 -2.89 14.74 13.59
CA HIS A 26 -3.27 14.07 14.82
C HIS A 26 -4.11 15.03 15.66
N THR A 27 -5.43 14.83 15.70
CA THR A 27 -6.24 15.26 16.84
C THR A 27 -6.67 13.99 17.58
N LYS A 28 -6.19 13.84 18.82
CA LYS A 28 -6.62 12.78 19.74
C LYS A 28 -8.11 12.97 20.01
N ALA A 29 -8.95 12.07 19.52
CA ALA A 29 -10.30 11.85 20.02
C ALA A 29 -10.37 10.44 20.61
N LYS A 30 -10.77 10.35 21.89
CA LYS A 30 -10.87 9.12 22.68
C LYS A 30 -12.15 8.34 22.39
N SER A 31 -12.03 7.02 22.56
CA SER A 31 -13.04 5.99 22.86
C SER A 31 -14.11 5.65 21.83
N VAL A 32 -14.00 4.45 21.25
CA VAL A 32 -15.14 3.60 20.88
C VAL A 32 -14.81 2.13 21.23
N LYS A 33 -15.82 1.42 21.73
CA LYS A 33 -15.82 0.11 22.39
C LYS A 33 -15.14 -1.00 21.58
N LYS A 34 -14.38 -1.86 22.29
CA LYS A 34 -13.91 -3.17 21.80
C LYS A 34 -15.10 -4.12 21.74
N GLU A 35 -15.63 -4.34 20.55
CA GLU A 35 -16.40 -5.55 20.24
C GLU A 35 -15.55 -6.38 19.28
N GLY A 36 -15.22 -7.61 19.72
CA GLY A 36 -14.35 -8.52 19.00
C GLY A 36 -14.99 -8.94 17.68
N SER A 37 -14.49 -8.41 16.57
CA SER A 37 -14.90 -8.87 15.24
C SER A 37 -14.24 -10.22 14.94
N ILE A 38 -15.05 -11.27 14.87
CA ILE A 38 -14.70 -12.63 14.44
C ILE A 38 -14.54 -12.65 12.91
N LEU A 39 -13.76 -11.71 12.36
CA LEU A 39 -13.43 -11.76 10.94
C LEU A 39 -12.32 -12.79 10.75
N PRO A 40 -12.46 -13.72 9.78
CA PRO A 40 -11.41 -14.68 9.48
C PRO A 40 -10.17 -13.90 9.04
N ILE A 41 -9.12 -13.98 9.85
CA ILE A 41 -7.80 -13.46 9.51
C ILE A 41 -7.09 -14.58 8.77
N SER A 42 -6.46 -14.25 7.64
CA SER A 42 -5.64 -15.21 6.90
C SER A 42 -4.59 -15.86 7.81
N VAL A 43 -4.31 -17.13 7.56
CA VAL A 43 -3.31 -17.93 8.31
C VAL A 43 -1.89 -17.34 8.17
N ALA A 44 -1.66 -16.48 7.18
CA ALA A 44 -0.38 -15.82 6.97
C ALA A 44 -0.05 -14.73 8.02
N ALA A 45 -1.01 -14.32 8.85
CA ALA A 45 -0.78 -13.34 9.91
C ALA A 45 -0.01 -13.96 11.09
N SER A 46 1.14 -13.39 11.44
CA SER A 46 1.85 -13.78 12.67
C SER A 46 1.05 -13.38 13.91
N GLU A 47 1.16 -14.16 14.98
CA GLU A 47 0.39 -13.89 16.21
C GLU A 47 0.68 -12.50 16.79
N LYS A 48 1.95 -12.09 16.79
CA LYS A 48 2.35 -10.72 17.19
C LYS A 48 1.70 -9.63 16.34
N LEU A 49 1.53 -9.85 15.03
CA LEU A 49 0.85 -8.91 14.15
C LEU A 49 -0.65 -8.80 14.51
N ARG A 50 -1.28 -9.94 14.83
CA ARG A 50 -2.69 -9.99 15.24
C ARG A 50 -2.92 -9.20 16.52
N THR A 51 -2.09 -9.41 17.53
CA THR A 51 -2.24 -8.77 18.84
C THR A 51 -1.84 -7.31 18.84
N ASN A 52 -0.73 -6.94 18.18
CA ASN A 52 -0.13 -5.62 18.35
C ASN A 52 -0.58 -4.62 17.29
N VAL A 53 -1.03 -5.07 16.11
CA VAL A 53 -1.40 -4.19 15.00
C VAL A 53 -2.86 -4.39 14.61
N LEU A 54 -3.25 -5.61 14.22
CA LEU A 54 -4.60 -5.85 13.70
C LEU A 54 -5.69 -5.61 14.75
N SER A 55 -5.42 -5.88 16.03
CA SER A 55 -6.36 -5.62 17.12
C SER A 55 -6.57 -4.11 17.38
N LEU A 56 -5.58 -3.28 17.04
CA LEU A 56 -5.62 -1.82 17.23
C LEU A 56 -6.17 -1.10 16.00
N MET A 57 -6.30 -1.79 14.86
CA MET A 57 -6.88 -1.23 13.64
C MET A 57 -8.39 -1.04 13.79
N ASN A 58 -8.88 0.13 13.39
CA ASN A 58 -10.32 0.35 13.19
C ASN A 58 -10.91 -0.67 12.23
N ILE A 59 -12.10 -1.15 12.55
CA ILE A 59 -12.85 -2.13 11.75
C ILE A 59 -13.52 -1.38 10.60
N ASP A 60 -12.81 -1.31 9.48
CA ASP A 60 -13.27 -0.69 8.24
C ASP A 60 -13.11 -1.67 7.06
N GLU A 61 -13.69 -1.36 5.90
CA GLU A 61 -13.50 -2.12 4.65
C GLU A 61 -12.01 -2.32 4.32
N ILE A 62 -11.19 -1.30 4.54
CA ILE A 62 -9.74 -1.38 4.34
C ILE A 62 -9.13 -2.46 5.25
N SER A 63 -9.57 -2.54 6.51
CA SER A 63 -9.05 -3.55 7.45
C SER A 63 -9.47 -4.97 7.07
N LEU A 64 -10.62 -5.13 6.41
CA LEU A 64 -11.07 -6.42 5.89
C LEU A 64 -10.14 -6.89 4.77
N ILE A 65 -9.85 -6.01 3.81
CA ILE A 65 -8.94 -6.30 2.70
C ILE A 65 -7.53 -6.64 3.22
N VAL A 66 -7.04 -5.89 4.21
CA VAL A 66 -5.77 -6.18 4.87
C VAL A 66 -5.75 -7.57 5.50
N LYS A 67 -6.83 -7.99 6.18
CA LYS A 67 -6.92 -9.30 6.83
C LYS A 67 -7.04 -10.46 5.86
N GLN A 68 -7.48 -10.19 4.63
CA GLN A 68 -7.68 -11.18 3.58
C GLN A 68 -6.42 -11.38 2.71
N ASP A 69 -5.59 -10.35 2.52
CA ASP A 69 -4.42 -10.41 1.65
C ASP A 69 -3.16 -10.92 2.38
N ASP A 70 -2.69 -12.09 1.96
CA ASP A 70 -1.50 -12.76 2.53
C ASP A 70 -0.21 -11.95 2.40
N LEU A 71 -0.03 -11.22 1.29
CA LEU A 71 1.21 -10.49 1.02
C LEU A 71 1.28 -9.23 1.89
N ILE A 72 0.15 -8.54 2.06
CA ILE A 72 0.04 -7.41 2.99
C ILE A 72 0.35 -7.85 4.43
N LEU A 73 -0.20 -9.00 4.87
CA LEU A 73 0.07 -9.56 6.19
C LEU A 73 1.55 -9.92 6.38
N LYS A 74 2.17 -10.58 5.39
CA LYS A 74 3.61 -10.89 5.41
C LYS A 74 4.46 -9.63 5.48
N LEU A 75 4.13 -8.58 4.73
CA LEU A 75 4.84 -7.29 4.78
C LEU A 75 4.73 -6.62 6.15
N GLY A 76 3.54 -6.65 6.76
CA GLY A 76 3.32 -6.12 8.11
C GLY A 76 4.06 -6.89 9.21
N SER A 77 4.26 -8.20 9.02
CA SER A 77 4.96 -9.05 10.00
C SER A 77 6.47 -8.83 10.05
N LYS A 78 7.10 -8.48 8.92
CA LYS A 78 8.56 -8.27 8.81
C LYS A 78 9.13 -7.23 9.80
N PRO A 79 8.61 -5.99 9.89
CA PRO A 79 9.16 -4.98 10.80
C PRO A 79 8.95 -5.32 12.28
N ILE A 80 7.90 -6.08 12.62
CA ILE A 80 7.61 -6.50 14.01
C ILE A 80 8.75 -7.37 14.55
N THR A 81 9.27 -8.29 13.73
CA THR A 81 10.34 -9.21 14.16
C THR A 81 11.62 -8.51 14.60
N LYS A 82 11.85 -7.26 14.17
CA LYS A 82 13.09 -6.52 14.44
C LYS A 82 13.00 -5.60 15.65
N HIS A 83 11.80 -5.20 16.04
CA HIS A 83 11.56 -4.15 17.02
C HIS A 83 10.32 -4.51 17.85
N ASP A 84 10.50 -5.44 18.78
CA ASP A 84 9.39 -6.08 19.50
C ASP A 84 8.66 -5.17 20.51
N GLN A 85 9.18 -3.97 20.83
CA GLN A 85 8.68 -3.17 21.96
C GLN A 85 8.35 -1.70 21.67
N ASP A 86 8.35 -1.25 20.41
CA ASP A 86 8.03 0.15 20.12
C ASP A 86 6.52 0.34 19.79
N PRO A 87 5.73 1.01 20.66
CA PRO A 87 4.33 1.31 20.38
C PRO A 87 4.14 2.27 19.21
N HIS A 88 5.14 3.06 18.82
CA HIS A 88 5.05 3.90 17.62
C HIS A 88 5.13 3.08 16.34
N LEU A 89 5.83 1.94 16.38
CA LEU A 89 5.99 1.07 15.23
C LEU A 89 4.68 0.39 14.83
N SER A 90 3.84 -0.03 15.79
CA SER A 90 2.55 -0.64 15.48
C SER A 90 1.62 0.34 14.73
N GLY A 91 1.64 1.61 15.10
CA GLY A 91 0.93 2.69 14.40
C GLY A 91 1.44 2.88 12.96
N TYR A 92 2.77 2.91 12.78
CA TYR A 92 3.41 2.99 11.48
C TYR A 92 3.04 1.80 10.58
N ILE A 93 3.12 0.58 11.10
CA ILE A 93 2.80 -0.66 10.37
C ILE A 93 1.33 -0.67 9.96
N SER A 94 0.42 -0.36 10.90
CA SER A 94 -1.01 -0.23 10.64
C SER A 94 -1.30 0.74 9.51
N GLN A 95 -0.63 1.90 9.51
CA GLN A 95 -0.77 2.88 8.44
C GLN A 95 -0.27 2.34 7.10
N LYS A 96 0.90 1.69 7.05
CA LYS A 96 1.45 1.11 5.81
C LYS A 96 0.58 0.00 5.23
N MET A 97 0.05 -0.87 6.08
CA MET A 97 -0.89 -1.91 5.64
C MET A 97 -2.17 -1.30 5.06
N ARG A 98 -2.68 -0.20 5.64
CA ARG A 98 -3.83 0.53 5.10
C ARG A 98 -3.53 1.22 3.77
N GLU A 99 -2.32 1.76 3.60
CA GLU A 99 -1.89 2.34 2.31
C GLU A 99 -1.88 1.28 1.21
N LEU A 100 -1.36 0.08 1.49
CA LEU A 100 -1.37 -1.04 0.55
C LEU A 100 -2.79 -1.51 0.18
N ALA A 101 -3.68 -1.60 1.16
CA ALA A 101 -5.07 -1.96 0.88
C ALA A 101 -5.79 -0.89 0.07
N ARG A 102 -5.56 0.41 0.33
CA ARG A 102 -6.10 1.49 -0.53
C ARG A 102 -5.58 1.38 -1.96
N PHE A 103 -4.29 1.10 -2.12
CA PHE A 103 -3.69 0.88 -3.43
C PHE A 103 -4.36 -0.28 -4.18
N LEU A 104 -4.60 -1.41 -3.50
CA LEU A 104 -5.29 -2.56 -4.08
C LEU A 104 -6.74 -2.22 -4.50
N ILE A 105 -7.46 -1.43 -3.69
CA ILE A 105 -8.81 -0.94 -4.06
C ILE A 105 -8.76 -0.11 -5.35
N GLU A 106 -7.81 0.82 -5.47
CA GLU A 106 -7.69 1.63 -6.69
C GLU A 106 -7.31 0.79 -7.91
N ILE A 107 -6.42 -0.19 -7.76
CA ILE A 107 -6.09 -1.11 -8.85
C ILE A 107 -7.31 -1.90 -9.31
N ARG A 108 -8.13 -2.40 -8.38
CA ARG A 108 -9.35 -3.15 -8.72
C ARG A 108 -10.33 -2.34 -9.56
N LYS A 109 -10.34 -1.01 -9.42
CA LYS A 109 -11.16 -0.13 -10.27
C LYS A 109 -10.64 -0.05 -11.71
N ILE A 110 -9.33 -0.15 -11.91
CA ILE A 110 -8.69 -0.09 -13.23
C ILE A 110 -8.70 -1.49 -13.88
N CYS A 111 -8.38 -2.52 -13.10
CA CYS A 111 -8.25 -3.90 -13.53
C CYS A 111 -8.97 -4.82 -12.54
N PRO A 112 -10.26 -5.14 -12.74
CA PRO A 112 -11.03 -5.97 -11.82
C PRO A 112 -10.58 -7.44 -11.78
N ALA A 113 -9.73 -7.86 -12.73
CA ALA A 113 -9.13 -9.19 -12.74
C ALA A 113 -8.15 -9.42 -11.58
N ILE A 114 -7.63 -8.35 -10.97
CA ILE A 114 -6.60 -8.41 -9.93
C ILE A 114 -7.27 -8.39 -8.56
N GLN A 115 -7.22 -9.51 -7.85
CA GLN A 115 -7.82 -9.62 -6.52
C GLN A 115 -6.79 -9.47 -5.40
N ASN A 116 -5.56 -9.92 -5.61
CA ASN A 116 -4.53 -9.94 -4.58
C ASN A 116 -3.35 -9.04 -4.94
N LEU A 117 -2.63 -8.54 -3.93
CA LEU A 117 -1.44 -7.72 -4.14
C LEU A 117 -0.33 -8.50 -4.88
N THR A 118 -0.25 -9.82 -4.72
CA THR A 118 0.68 -10.69 -5.46
C THR A 118 0.45 -10.62 -6.98
N GLU A 119 -0.80 -10.55 -7.41
CA GLU A 119 -1.16 -10.47 -8.83
C GLU A 119 -0.77 -9.12 -9.42
N CYS A 120 -0.83 -8.03 -8.63
CA CYS A 120 -0.38 -6.71 -9.06
C CYS A 120 1.10 -6.66 -9.45
N ILE A 121 1.93 -7.51 -8.83
CA ILE A 121 3.39 -7.51 -9.01
C ILE A 121 3.81 -8.53 -10.09
N ASN A 122 2.85 -9.16 -10.76
CA ASN A 122 3.16 -10.11 -11.83
C ASN A 122 3.84 -9.39 -13.01
N PRO A 123 5.04 -9.82 -13.42
CA PRO A 123 5.77 -9.21 -14.55
C PRO A 123 5.00 -9.19 -15.87
N ILE A 124 3.95 -10.01 -16.01
CA ILE A 124 3.07 -9.99 -17.19
C ILE A 124 2.39 -8.62 -17.38
N TYR A 125 2.10 -7.91 -16.29
CA TYR A 125 1.48 -6.58 -16.33
C TYR A 125 2.49 -5.45 -16.50
N PHE A 126 3.79 -5.74 -16.58
CA PHE A 126 4.84 -4.77 -16.79
C PHE A 126 5.07 -4.62 -18.30
N PRO A 127 4.80 -3.44 -18.90
CA PRO A 127 5.15 -3.17 -20.28
C PRO A 127 6.58 -3.59 -20.62
N LYS A 128 6.69 -4.35 -21.70
CA LYS A 128 7.95 -4.96 -22.15
C LYS A 128 9.00 -3.91 -22.54
N ASP A 129 8.58 -2.67 -22.73
CA ASP A 129 9.43 -1.54 -23.14
C ASP A 129 10.42 -1.08 -22.06
N TYR A 130 10.28 -1.53 -20.81
CA TYR A 130 11.28 -1.30 -19.74
C TYR A 130 12.28 -2.45 -19.59
N LEU A 131 12.24 -3.45 -20.48
CA LEU A 131 13.40 -4.30 -20.69
C LEU A 131 14.47 -3.41 -21.33
N TRP A 132 15.22 -2.74 -20.45
CA TRP A 132 16.53 -2.16 -20.69
C TRP A 132 17.17 -2.89 -21.87
N ASN A 133 17.41 -2.12 -22.93
CA ASN A 133 18.14 -2.55 -24.09
C ASN A 133 19.45 -3.18 -23.59
N THR A 134 19.51 -4.52 -23.53
CA THR A 134 20.63 -5.26 -22.94
C THR A 134 21.94 -5.05 -23.71
N LYS A 135 21.86 -4.35 -24.85
CA LYS A 135 23.00 -4.00 -25.71
C LYS A 135 23.66 -2.66 -25.38
N SER A 136 23.11 -1.83 -24.49
CA SER A 136 23.67 -0.49 -24.23
C SER A 136 24.63 -0.40 -23.03
N CYS A 137 24.79 -1.46 -22.23
CA CYS A 137 25.61 -1.42 -21.00
C CYS A 137 27.08 -1.84 -21.19
N SER A 138 27.48 -2.30 -22.39
CA SER A 138 28.85 -2.82 -22.62
C SER A 138 29.80 -1.86 -23.34
N GLN A 139 29.38 -0.67 -23.72
CA GLN A 139 30.27 0.28 -24.41
C GLN A 139 30.03 1.68 -23.85
N ASN A 140 31.10 2.26 -23.31
CA ASN A 140 31.23 3.64 -22.84
C ASN A 140 31.00 3.88 -21.33
N TRP A 141 31.82 3.23 -20.49
CA TRP A 141 32.41 3.91 -19.34
C TRP A 141 33.92 4.04 -19.54
N ALA A 142 34.31 4.91 -20.49
CA ALA A 142 35.59 5.59 -20.41
C ALA A 142 35.33 6.90 -19.65
N PHE A 143 35.75 6.94 -18.39
CA PHE A 143 35.84 8.20 -17.65
C PHE A 143 37.11 8.93 -18.10
N PRO A 144 37.08 10.25 -18.36
CA PRO A 144 38.30 11.06 -18.40
C PRO A 144 38.95 11.15 -17.00
#